data_AF-A0A7V5U969-F1
#
_entry.id   AF-A0A7V5U969-F1
#
_cell.length_a   1.000
_cell.length_b   1.000
_cell.length_c   1.000
_cell.angle_alpha   90.00
_cell.angle_beta   90.00
_cell.angle_gamma   90.00
#
_symmetry.space_group_name_H-M   'P 1'
#
loop_
_entity.id
_entity.type
_entity.pdbx_description
1 polymer ?
#
loop_
_entity_poly.entity_id
_entity_poly.type
_entity_poly.pdbx_seq_one_letter_code
_entity_poly.pdbx_strand_id
1 'polypeptide(L)' 'MGLDIKIPIGLIFSILGIMLFIFGLATGSDPMYHKSLNININLWTGAFMLIFGLFMLTLSALGKKKEKKAKKTTEE' A
#
# COMPACT_ATOMS: atom_id res chain seq x y z
N MET A 1 -18.47 1.50 -17.10
CA MET A 1 -18.18 1.45 -15.65
C MET A 1 -16.67 1.44 -15.49
N GLY A 2 -16.04 2.61 -15.34
CA GLY A 2 -14.59 2.69 -15.15
C GLY A 2 -14.24 2.25 -13.74
N LEU A 3 -13.60 1.08 -13.59
CA LEU A 3 -13.02 0.68 -12.32
C LEU A 3 -11.94 1.72 -11.95
N ASP A 4 -12.08 2.34 -10.78
CA ASP A 4 -11.10 3.27 -10.23
C ASP A 4 -9.76 2.53 -10.04
N ILE A 5 -8.84 2.68 -11.00
CA ILE A 5 -7.58 1.92 -11.12
C ILE A 5 -6.70 1.99 -9.86
N LYS A 6 -6.94 2.99 -9.01
CA LYS A 6 -6.26 3.21 -7.73
C LYS A 6 -6.51 2.05 -6.75
N ILE A 7 -7.68 1.42 -6.83
CA ILE A 7 -8.06 0.32 -5.93
C ILE A 7 -7.24 -0.95 -6.20
N PRO A 8 -7.20 -1.52 -7.42
CA PRO A 8 -6.42 -2.72 -7.69
C PRO A 8 -4.93 -2.47 -7.50
N ILE A 9 -4.43 -1.31 -7.92
CA ILE A 9 -3.01 -0.94 -7.73
C ILE A 9 -2.69 -0.84 -6.23
N GLY A 10 -3.50 -0.11 -5.46
CA GLY A 10 -3.28 0.05 -4.01
C GLY A 10 -3.36 -1.28 -3.24
N LEU A 11 -4.27 -2.17 -3.63
CA LEU A 11 -4.39 -3.51 -3.03
C LEU A 11 -3.16 -4.37 -3.28
N ILE A 12 -2.70 -4.46 -4.53
CA ILE A 12 -1.52 -5.26 -4.88
C ILE A 12 -0.28 -4.75 -4.13
N PHE A 13 -0.05 -3.43 -4.11
CA PHE A 13 1.06 -2.84 -3.37
C PHE A 13 0.97 -3.08 -1.86
N SER A 14 -0.23 -3.04 -1.29
CA SER A 14 -0.43 -3.29 0.14
C SER A 14 -0.19 -4.76 0.50
N ILE A 15 -0.70 -5.70 -0.32
CA ILE A 15 -0.53 -7.16 -0.09
C ILE A 15 0.93 -7.58 -0.28
N LEU A 16 1.57 -7.14 -1.37
CA LEU A 16 2.98 -7.46 -1.59
C LEU A 16 3.88 -6.76 -0.58
N GLY A 17 3.56 -5.51 -0.25
CA GLY A 17 4.27 -4.73 0.77
C GLY A 17 4.20 -5.38 2.14
N ILE A 18 3.02 -5.84 2.59
CA ILE A 18 2.89 -6.50 3.90
C ILE A 18 3.64 -7.81 3.95
N MET A 19 3.59 -8.60 2.87
CA MET A 19 4.31 -9.87 2.78
C MET A 19 5.82 -9.64 2.85
N LEU A 20 6.33 -8.66 2.09
CA LEU A 20 7.75 -8.33 2.05
C LEU A 20 8.24 -7.67 3.35
N PHE A 21 7.41 -6.86 3.99
CA PHE A 21 7.69 -6.25 5.29
C PHE A 21 7.82 -7.31 6.38
N ILE A 22 6.87 -8.25 6.47
CA ILE A 22 6.93 -9.38 7.42
C ILE A 22 8.15 -10.26 7.13
N PHE A 23 8.41 -10.56 5.86
CA PHE A 23 9.60 -11.32 5.46
C PHE A 23 10.89 -10.61 5.88
N GLY A 24 10.98 -9.30 5.67
CA GLY A 24 12.09 -8.47 6.13
C GLY A 24 12.27 -8.55 7.64
N LEU A 25 11.19 -8.43 8.42
CA LEU A 25 11.24 -8.56 9.88
C LEU A 25 11.75 -9.95 10.32
N ALA A 26 11.26 -11.01 9.68
CA ALA A 26 11.65 -12.39 10.01
C ALA A 26 13.11 -12.70 9.67
N THR A 27 13.67 -12.05 8.65
CA THR A 27 15.00 -12.38 8.12
C THR A 27 16.10 -11.42 8.57
N GLY A 28 15.83 -10.40 9.40
CA GLY A 28 16.76 -9.28 9.63
C GLY A 28 18.20 -9.60 10.09
N SER A 29 18.48 -10.82 10.55
CA SER A 29 19.83 -11.30 10.92
C SER A 29 20.44 -12.28 9.89
N ASP A 30 19.82 -12.44 8.74
CA ASP A 30 20.22 -13.40 7.71
C ASP A 30 21.47 -12.92 6.96
N PRO A 31 22.46 -13.80 6.73
CA PRO A 31 23.67 -13.48 5.96
C PRO A 31 23.40 -12.98 4.53
N MET A 32 22.21 -13.23 3.98
CA MET A 32 21.77 -12.69 2.69
C MET A 32 22.00 -11.17 2.59
N TYR A 33 21.84 -10.42 3.69
CA TYR A 33 21.98 -8.96 3.69
C TYR A 33 23.41 -8.44 3.60
N HIS A 34 24.44 -9.29 3.67
CA HIS A 34 25.82 -8.87 3.44
C HIS A 34 26.02 -8.28 2.04
N LYS A 35 25.29 -8.79 1.04
CA LYS A 35 25.31 -8.24 -0.34
C LYS A 35 24.72 -6.83 -0.42
N SER A 36 23.86 -6.47 0.51
CA SER A 36 23.22 -5.17 0.64
C SER A 36 23.80 -4.35 1.80
N LEU A 37 25.08 -4.53 2.13
CA LEU A 37 25.77 -3.74 3.17
C LEU A 37 25.16 -3.91 4.58
N ASN A 38 24.61 -5.08 4.89
CA ASN A 38 23.81 -5.39 6.08
C ASN A 38 22.52 -4.56 6.20
N ILE A 39 22.06 -3.98 5.09
CA ILE A 39 20.77 -3.29 5.04
C ILE A 39 19.69 -4.30 4.67
N ASN A 40 18.64 -4.33 5.49
CA ASN A 40 17.45 -5.14 5.26
C ASN A 40 16.58 -4.51 4.15
N ILE A 41 16.96 -4.75 2.91
CA ILE A 41 16.29 -4.17 1.74
C ILE A 41 14.84 -4.63 1.61
N ASN A 42 14.52 -5.85 2.06
CA ASN A 42 13.17 -6.39 2.04
C ASN A 42 12.25 -5.59 2.96
N LEU A 43 12.71 -5.28 4.19
CA LEU A 43 11.95 -4.49 5.14
C LEU A 43 11.69 -3.06 4.64
N TRP A 44 12.74 -2.39 4.14
CA TRP A 44 12.63 -1.02 3.62
C TRP A 44 11.74 -0.92 2.39
N THR A 45 11.92 -1.83 1.43
CA THR A 45 11.10 -1.88 0.22
C THR A 45 9.65 -2.23 0.56
N GLY A 46 9.43 -3.21 1.45
CA GLY A 46 8.10 -3.58 1.92
C GLY A 46 7.38 -2.44 2.64
N ALA A 47 8.09 -1.70 3.49
CA ALA A 47 7.56 -0.51 4.17
C ALA A 47 7.17 0.59 3.18
N PHE A 48 8.01 0.86 2.17
CA PHE A 48 7.69 1.83 1.12
C PHE A 48 6.45 1.42 0.31
N MET A 49 6.36 0.15 -0.09
CA MET A 49 5.20 -0.39 -0.82
C MET A 49 3.92 -0.29 0.01
N LEU A 50 3.99 -0.55 1.32
CA LEU A 50 2.86 -0.40 2.23
C LEU A 50 2.38 1.06 2.32
N ILE A 51 3.30 2.00 2.56
CA ILE A 51 2.98 3.43 2.64
C ILE A 51 2.32 3.90 1.34
N PHE A 52 2.89 3.52 0.20
CA PHE A 52 2.36 3.87 -1.12
C PHE A 52 0.98 3.24 -1.40
N GLY A 53 0.81 1.95 -1.09
CA GLY A 53 -0.45 1.23 -1.27
C GLY A 53 -1.57 1.84 -0.42
N LEU A 54 -1.32 2.04 0.87
CA LEU A 54 -2.25 2.69 1.80
C LEU A 54 -2.59 4.11 1.36
N PHE A 55 -1.62 4.87 0.88
CA PHE A 55 -1.85 6.21 0.34
C PHE A 55 -2.82 6.19 -0.86
N MET A 56 -2.61 5.29 -1.83
CA MET A 56 -3.53 5.12 -2.97
C MET A 56 -4.95 4.72 -2.55
N LEU A 57 -5.07 3.77 -1.63
CA LEU A 57 -6.35 3.32 -1.09
C LEU A 57 -7.09 4.47 -0.39
N THR A 58 -6.36 5.29 0.38
CA THR A 58 -6.92 6.46 1.08
C THR A 58 -7.41 7.51 0.09
N LEU A 59 -6.65 7.79 -0.98
CA LEU A 59 -7.06 8.72 -2.04
C LEU A 59 -8.34 8.27 -2.76
N SER A 60 -8.49 6.97 -3.05
CA SER A 60 -9.73 6.44 -3.65
C SER A 60 -10.91 6.54 -2.68
N ALA A 61 -10.70 6.23 -1.39
CA ALA A 61 -11.73 6.35 -0.36
C ALA A 61 -12.22 7.80 -0.18
N LEU A 62 -11.32 8.79 -0.26
CA LEU A 62 -11.65 10.21 -0.19
C LEU A 62 -12.47 10.67 -1.41
N GLY A 63 -12.16 10.17 -2.61
CA GLY A 63 -12.94 10.45 -3.82
C GLY A 63 -14.38 9.96 -3.73
N LYS A 64 -14.59 8.72 -3.26
CA LYS A 64 -15.93 8.13 -3.06
C LYS A 64 -16.76 8.86 -1.99
N LYS A 65 -16.11 9.44 -0.98
CA LYS A 65 -16.78 10.18 0.09
C LYS A 65 -17.38 11.50 -0.40
N LYS A 66 -16.74 12.18 -1.36
CA LYS A 66 -17.27 13.40 -2.00
C LYS A 66 -18.51 13.10 -2.86
N GLU A 67 -18.47 12.03 -3.65
CA GLU A 67 -19.61 11.60 -4.49
C GLU A 67 -20.85 11.25 -3.66
N LYS A 68 -20.67 10.47 -2.58
CA LYS A 68 -21.77 10.11 -1.68
C LYS A 68 -22.39 11.33 -0.97
N LYS A 69 -21.57 12.34 -0.64
CA LYS A 69 -22.06 13.56 0.01
C LYS A 69 -22.83 14.46 -0.96
N ALA A 70 -22.37 14.59 -2.21
CA ALA A 70 -23.05 15.39 -3.23
C ALA A 70 -24.43 14.82 -3.59
N LYS A 71 -24.56 13.49 -3.70
CA LYS A 71 -25.84 12.83 -4.02
C LYS A 71 -26.89 12.96 -2.92
N LYS A 72 -26.47 13.06 -1.65
CA LYS A 72 -27.37 13.20 -0.50
C LYS A 72 -27.99 14.60 -0.39
N THR A 73 -27.32 15.64 -0.89
CA THR A 73 -27.80 17.03 -0.85
C THR A 73 -28.79 17.38 -1.96
N THR A 74 -28.83 16.60 -3.03
CA THR A 74 -29.81 16.78 -4.13
C THR A 74 -31.11 15.99 -3.93
N GLU A 75 -31.16 15.10 -2.94
CA GLU A 75 -32.34 14.30 -2.59
C GLU A 75 -33.09 14.85 -1.35
N GLU A 76 -32.60 15.93 -0.73
CA GLU A 76 -33.27 16.68 0.37
C GLU A 76 -33.95 17.97 -0.13
#